data_AF-A0A1Z8SV40-F1
#
_entry.id   AF-A0A1Z8SV40-F1
#
_cell.length_a   1.000
_cell.length_b   1.000
_cell.length_c   1.000
_cell.angle_alpha   90.00
_cell.angle_beta   90.00
_cell.angle_gamma   90.00
#
_symmetry.space_group_name_H-M   'P 1'
#
loop_
_entity.id
_entity.type
_entity.pdbx_description
1 polymer ?
#
loop_
_entity_poly.entity_id
_entity_poly.type
_entity_poly.pdbx_seq_one_letter_code
_entity_poly.pdbx_strand_id
1 'polypeptide(L)'
;MFSVASTCLGSQTNEVSLIDWREFDQNPVSHSAAHHLTSIQQLLEEQGYARVSDVARKLGITRGSVSVSLKGLRQRGLVIEDQHKHLGLSEEGHRIARGIHTKRVLFQAFLRESLGLPDELAELDACKVEHLVSDVTAEALALFLERRPADDEARAELAEQVKVLEKSIKEGRVETFPCKEIEDFSSELMRKNELENNTHDDE
;
A
#
# COMPACT_ATOMS: atom_id res chain seq x y z
N MET A 1 25.37 5.33 17.62
CA MET A 1 25.59 6.40 16.62
C MET A 1 25.21 5.85 15.25
N PHE A 2 23.98 6.07 14.81
CA PHE A 2 23.65 6.20 13.39
C PHE A 2 22.51 7.20 13.32
N SER A 3 22.86 8.41 12.89
CA SER A 3 21.95 9.50 12.61
C SER A 3 21.58 9.40 11.14
N VAL A 4 20.33 9.08 10.85
CA VAL A 4 19.75 9.24 9.51
C VAL A 4 18.73 10.37 9.60
N ALA A 5 19.23 11.59 9.81
CA ALA A 5 18.47 12.80 9.60
C ALA A 5 18.81 13.32 8.20
N SER A 6 18.02 12.90 7.21
CA SER A 6 17.92 13.60 5.93
C SER A 6 16.57 13.25 5.33
N THR A 7 15.53 13.99 5.73
CA THR A 7 14.24 14.04 5.04
C THR A 7 14.49 14.35 3.56
N CYS A 8 14.07 13.46 2.66
CA CYS A 8 14.27 13.59 1.21
C CYS A 8 13.27 14.57 0.53
N LEU A 9 12.45 15.28 1.29
CA LEU A 9 11.51 16.26 0.76
C LEU A 9 12.24 17.57 0.47
N GLY A 10 12.73 17.69 -0.76
CA GLY A 10 13.21 18.96 -1.31
C GLY A 10 12.09 20.01 -1.32
N SER A 11 12.44 21.24 -0.93
CA SER A 11 11.53 22.37 -0.86
C SER A 11 10.97 22.74 -2.24
N GLN A 12 9.69 22.50 -2.46
CA GLN A 12 8.87 23.33 -3.35
C GLN A 12 7.61 23.70 -2.57
N THR A 13 7.52 24.98 -2.22
CA THR A 13 6.32 25.59 -1.67
C THR A 13 5.27 25.65 -2.79
N ASN A 14 4.44 24.62 -2.88
CA ASN A 14 3.16 24.72 -3.55
C ASN A 14 2.09 24.70 -2.47
N GLU A 15 1.27 25.74 -2.47
CA GLU A 15 0.08 25.91 -1.66
C GLU A 15 -0.75 24.62 -1.75
N VAL A 16 -0.80 23.84 -0.66
CA VAL A 16 -1.51 22.57 -0.61
C VAL A 16 -3.00 22.90 -0.53
N SER A 17 -3.64 23.08 -1.70
CA SER A 17 -5.10 23.06 -1.75
C SER A 17 -5.56 21.69 -1.25
N LEU A 18 -6.46 21.69 -0.28
CA LEU A 18 -7.10 20.49 0.28
C LEU A 18 -7.43 19.48 -0.84
N ILE A 19 -6.79 18.32 -0.76
CA ILE A 19 -6.83 17.25 -1.76
C ILE A 19 -8.29 16.84 -1.99
N ASP A 20 -8.82 17.07 -3.20
CA ASP A 20 -10.14 16.57 -3.59
C ASP A 20 -10.04 15.05 -3.76
N TRP A 21 -10.81 14.29 -2.99
CA TRP A 21 -10.86 12.83 -3.07
C TRP A 21 -11.29 12.30 -4.45
N ARG A 22 -11.85 13.16 -5.31
CA ARG A 22 -12.20 12.87 -6.70
C ARG A 22 -11.01 12.96 -7.66
N GLU A 23 -9.88 13.54 -7.24
CA GLU A 23 -8.63 13.57 -8.00
C GLU A 23 -7.88 12.23 -7.91
N PHE A 24 -8.53 11.15 -8.37
CA PHE A 24 -7.90 9.84 -8.58
C PHE A 24 -6.69 9.88 -9.55
N ASP A 25 -6.50 11.01 -10.23
CA ASP A 25 -5.37 11.31 -11.13
C ASP A 25 -4.00 11.30 -10.43
N GLN A 26 -3.95 11.27 -9.08
CA GLN A 26 -2.69 11.15 -8.35
C GLN A 26 -2.19 9.70 -8.19
N ASN A 27 -3.01 8.68 -8.46
CA ASN A 27 -2.52 7.29 -8.45
C ASN A 27 -1.84 6.99 -9.79
N PRO A 28 -0.50 6.82 -9.81
CA PRO A 28 0.23 6.74 -11.07
C PRO A 28 -0.18 5.51 -11.87
N VAL A 29 -0.70 4.45 -11.24
CA VAL A 29 -1.07 3.21 -11.93
C VAL A 29 -2.30 2.58 -11.28
N SER A 30 -3.08 1.85 -12.08
CA SER A 30 -4.15 1.01 -11.57
C SER A 30 -3.59 -0.19 -10.79
N HIS A 31 -4.44 -0.84 -9.99
CA HIS A 31 -4.10 -2.08 -9.27
C HIS A 31 -3.46 -3.13 -10.19
N SER A 32 -4.04 -3.39 -11.36
CA SER A 32 -3.47 -4.35 -12.30
C SER A 32 -2.10 -3.90 -12.81
N ALA A 33 -1.95 -2.62 -13.18
CA ALA A 33 -0.68 -2.08 -13.65
C ALA A 33 0.42 -2.15 -12.58
N ALA A 34 0.10 -1.85 -11.31
CA ALA A 34 0.99 -1.99 -10.16
C ALA A 34 1.54 -3.42 -10.04
N HIS A 35 0.67 -4.43 -10.15
CA HIS A 35 1.05 -5.84 -10.07
C HIS A 35 1.95 -6.28 -11.23
N HIS A 36 1.73 -5.76 -12.44
CA HIS A 36 2.59 -6.06 -13.59
C HIS A 36 3.98 -5.44 -13.42
N LEU A 37 4.08 -4.17 -12.98
CA LEU A 37 5.36 -3.50 -12.77
C LEU A 37 6.16 -4.16 -11.65
N THR A 38 5.54 -4.43 -10.50
CA THR A 38 6.20 -5.12 -9.37
C THR A 38 6.59 -6.54 -9.72
N SER A 39 5.79 -7.28 -10.50
CA SER A 39 6.15 -8.62 -10.98
C SER A 39 7.36 -8.60 -11.92
N ILE A 40 7.42 -7.64 -12.85
CA ILE A 40 8.60 -7.47 -13.73
C ILE A 40 9.83 -7.14 -12.87
N GLN A 41 9.72 -6.18 -11.94
CA GLN A 41 10.80 -5.82 -11.02
C GLN A 41 11.34 -7.05 -10.29
N GLN A 42 10.47 -7.83 -9.65
CA GLN A 42 10.85 -9.03 -8.89
C GLN A 42 11.50 -10.08 -9.79
N LEU A 43 10.98 -10.33 -11.00
CA LEU A 43 11.60 -11.27 -11.93
C LEU A 43 12.98 -10.80 -12.40
N LEU A 44 13.16 -9.50 -12.60
CA LEU A 44 14.48 -8.94 -12.92
C LEU A 44 15.48 -9.15 -11.77
N GLU A 45 15.04 -8.98 -10.52
CA GLU A 45 15.88 -9.22 -9.33
C GLU A 45 16.18 -10.70 -9.10
N GLU A 46 15.18 -11.58 -9.29
CA GLU A 46 15.27 -13.02 -9.04
C GLU A 46 16.13 -13.75 -10.07
N GLN A 47 16.05 -13.37 -11.36
CA GLN A 47 16.66 -14.14 -12.46
C GLN A 47 17.33 -13.28 -13.55
N GLY A 48 17.32 -11.94 -13.44
CA GLY A 48 17.99 -11.03 -14.39
C GLY A 48 17.22 -10.74 -15.69
N TYR A 49 16.08 -11.40 -15.91
CA TYR A 49 15.22 -11.16 -17.07
C TYR A 49 13.76 -11.46 -16.73
N ALA A 50 12.82 -10.92 -17.52
CA ALA A 50 11.40 -11.27 -17.40
C ALA A 50 10.81 -11.53 -18.78
N ARG A 51 9.93 -12.53 -18.91
CA ARG A 51 9.11 -12.73 -20.13
C ARG A 51 7.63 -12.63 -19.81
N VAL A 52 6.82 -12.41 -20.83
CA VAL A 52 5.35 -12.41 -20.71
C VAL A 52 4.83 -13.68 -20.03
N SER A 53 5.44 -14.85 -20.33
CA SER A 53 5.09 -16.12 -19.70
C SER A 53 5.39 -16.17 -18.20
N ASP A 54 6.43 -15.46 -17.77
CA ASP A 54 6.90 -15.49 -16.39
C ASP A 54 6.02 -14.57 -15.56
N VAL A 55 5.72 -13.37 -16.08
CA VAL A 55 4.75 -12.44 -15.49
C VAL A 55 3.37 -13.10 -15.38
N ALA A 56 2.90 -13.77 -16.43
CA ALA A 56 1.62 -14.47 -16.43
C ALA A 56 1.56 -15.55 -15.33
N ARG A 57 2.64 -16.33 -15.19
CA ARG A 57 2.75 -17.37 -14.17
C ARG A 57 2.78 -16.78 -12.77
N LYS A 58 3.58 -15.74 -12.54
CA LYS A 58 3.72 -15.08 -11.23
C LYS A 58 2.40 -14.45 -10.77
N LEU A 59 1.65 -13.87 -11.70
CA LEU A 59 0.35 -13.25 -11.43
C LEU A 59 -0.84 -14.22 -11.45
N GLY A 60 -0.65 -15.48 -11.87
CA GLY A 60 -1.74 -16.44 -11.98
C GLY A 60 -2.80 -16.09 -13.05
N ILE A 61 -2.41 -15.35 -14.09
CA ILE A 61 -3.31 -14.90 -15.17
C ILE A 61 -2.85 -15.38 -16.55
N THR A 62 -3.68 -15.18 -17.57
CA THR A 62 -3.34 -15.62 -18.94
C THR A 62 -2.29 -14.72 -19.59
N ARG A 63 -1.46 -15.29 -20.48
CA ARG A 63 -0.52 -14.52 -21.31
C ARG A 63 -1.20 -13.44 -22.14
N GLY A 64 -2.44 -13.69 -22.58
CA GLY A 64 -3.25 -12.71 -23.30
C GLY A 64 -3.57 -11.48 -22.44
N SER A 65 -4.00 -11.70 -21.19
CA SER A 65 -4.25 -10.63 -20.22
C SER A 65 -3.00 -9.79 -19.95
N VAL A 66 -1.86 -10.44 -19.70
CA VAL A 66 -0.57 -9.75 -19.55
C VAL A 66 -0.23 -8.92 -20.78
N SER A 67 -0.38 -9.48 -21.98
CA SER A 67 -0.05 -8.77 -23.23
C SER A 67 -0.86 -7.49 -23.42
N VAL A 68 -2.15 -7.51 -23.04
CA VAL A 68 -3.02 -6.32 -23.08
C VAL A 68 -2.52 -5.26 -22.11
N SER A 69 -2.23 -5.62 -20.86
CA SER A 69 -1.71 -4.68 -19.85
C SER A 69 -0.35 -4.11 -20.23
N LEU A 70 0.57 -4.95 -20.72
CA LEU A 70 1.91 -4.52 -21.17
C LEU A 70 1.85 -3.59 -22.38
N LYS A 71 0.83 -3.68 -23.24
CA LYS A 71 0.64 -2.71 -24.32
C LYS A 71 0.45 -1.30 -23.76
N GLY A 72 -0.43 -1.14 -22.78
CA GLY A 72 -0.67 0.15 -22.12
C GLY A 72 0.58 0.66 -21.37
N LEU A 73 1.26 -0.22 -20.63
CA LEU A 73 2.47 0.15 -19.89
C LEU A 73 3.63 0.57 -20.80
N ARG A 74 3.78 -0.06 -21.98
CA ARG A 74 4.77 0.34 -22.99
C ARG A 74 4.42 1.68 -23.64
N GLN A 75 3.14 1.91 -23.97
CA GLN A 75 2.68 3.19 -24.50
C GLN A 75 2.95 4.35 -23.53
N ARG A 76 2.88 4.07 -22.23
CA ARG A 76 3.20 5.01 -21.16
C ARG A 76 4.71 5.11 -20.85
N GLY A 77 5.56 4.37 -21.56
CA GLY A 77 7.01 4.38 -21.34
C GLY A 77 7.47 3.75 -20.03
N LEU A 78 6.66 2.93 -19.36
CA LEU A 78 6.99 2.32 -18.06
C LEU A 78 7.67 0.96 -18.21
N VAL A 79 7.34 0.23 -19.28
CA VAL A 79 7.91 -1.07 -19.61
C VAL A 79 8.67 -0.96 -20.92
N ILE A 80 9.81 -1.64 -21.01
CA ILE A 80 10.62 -1.80 -22.22
C ILE A 80 10.68 -3.28 -22.61
N GLU A 81 10.89 -3.57 -23.89
CA GLU A 81 11.05 -4.93 -24.41
C GLU A 81 12.23 -4.95 -25.38
N ASP A 82 13.18 -5.86 -25.15
CA ASP A 82 14.36 -6.00 -26.02
C ASP A 82 14.06 -6.84 -27.28
N GLN A 83 15.07 -6.97 -28.15
CA GLN A 83 15.00 -7.79 -29.37
C GLN A 83 14.78 -9.29 -29.10
N HIS A 84 15.08 -9.76 -27.88
CA HIS A 84 14.93 -11.15 -27.44
C HIS A 84 13.61 -11.39 -26.68
N LYS A 85 12.72 -10.40 -26.65
CA LYS A 85 11.44 -10.46 -25.92
C LYS A 85 11.59 -10.54 -24.40
N HIS A 86 12.71 -10.07 -23.87
CA HIS A 86 12.85 -9.80 -22.45
C HIS A 86 12.21 -8.45 -22.11
N LEU A 87 11.38 -8.46 -21.09
CA LEU A 87 10.77 -7.30 -20.47
C LEU A 87 11.77 -6.66 -19.52
N GLY A 88 11.78 -5.33 -19.51
CA GLY A 88 12.45 -4.49 -18.53
C GLY A 88 11.54 -3.36 -18.08
N LEU A 89 11.99 -2.60 -17.09
CA LEU A 89 11.36 -1.34 -16.70
C LEU A 89 12.21 -0.17 -17.18
N SER A 90 11.57 0.95 -17.51
CA SER A 90 12.29 2.21 -17.63
C SER A 90 12.69 2.73 -16.25
N GLU A 91 13.48 3.80 -16.19
CA GLU A 91 13.81 4.47 -14.93
C GLU A 91 12.54 4.86 -14.14
N GLU A 92 11.54 5.39 -14.83
CA GLU A 92 10.25 5.74 -14.24
C GLU A 92 9.44 4.50 -13.82
N GLY A 93 9.44 3.44 -14.64
CA GLY A 93 8.82 2.16 -14.28
C GLY A 93 9.43 1.56 -13.01
N HIS A 94 10.75 1.62 -12.89
CA HIS A 94 11.49 1.21 -11.69
C HIS A 94 11.13 2.08 -10.47
N ARG A 95 11.05 3.40 -10.62
CA ARG A 95 10.67 4.32 -9.55
C ARG A 95 9.28 3.99 -9.00
N ILE A 96 8.31 3.81 -9.90
CA ILE A 96 6.93 3.45 -9.53
C ILE A 96 6.88 2.07 -8.86
N ALA A 97 7.52 1.05 -9.45
CA ALA A 97 7.53 -0.30 -8.89
C ALA A 97 8.12 -0.36 -7.47
N ARG A 98 9.24 0.35 -7.25
CA ARG A 98 9.85 0.47 -5.92
C ARG A 98 8.94 1.20 -4.93
N GLY A 99 8.33 2.32 -5.33
CA GLY A 99 7.40 3.05 -4.47
C GLY A 99 6.23 2.18 -4.01
N ILE A 100 5.63 1.43 -4.92
CA ILE A 100 4.56 0.47 -4.62
C ILE A 100 5.06 -0.62 -3.66
N HIS A 101 6.21 -1.22 -3.93
CA HIS A 101 6.77 -2.26 -3.07
C HIS A 101 7.08 -1.74 -1.66
N THR A 102 7.67 -0.55 -1.54
CA THR A 102 7.92 0.11 -0.26
C THR A 102 6.64 0.31 0.52
N LYS A 103 5.59 0.85 -0.12
CA LYS A 103 4.26 1.03 0.49
C LYS A 103 3.69 -0.29 0.97
N ARG A 104 3.76 -1.35 0.15
CA ARG A 104 3.34 -2.70 0.54
C ARG A 104 4.05 -3.15 1.82
N VAL A 105 5.37 -3.09 1.86
CA VAL A 105 6.17 -3.54 3.01
C VAL A 105 5.82 -2.77 4.28
N LEU A 106 5.67 -1.44 4.19
CA LEU A 106 5.30 -0.61 5.33
C LEU A 106 3.90 -0.93 5.85
N PHE A 107 2.93 -1.12 4.95
CA PHE A 107 1.57 -1.52 5.35
C PHE A 107 1.55 -2.93 5.94
N GLN A 108 2.29 -3.88 5.37
CA GLN A 108 2.42 -5.23 5.96
C GLN A 108 3.01 -5.18 7.37
N ALA A 109 4.06 -4.38 7.59
CA ALA A 109 4.64 -4.19 8.91
C ALA A 109 3.64 -3.54 9.87
N PHE A 110 2.93 -2.50 9.44
CA PHE A 110 1.90 -1.86 10.26
C PHE A 110 0.77 -2.81 10.65
N LEU A 111 0.18 -3.51 9.67
CA LEU A 111 -0.94 -4.42 9.91
C LEU A 111 -0.54 -5.58 10.84
N ARG A 112 0.65 -6.16 10.66
CA ARG A 112 1.12 -7.25 11.52
C ARG A 112 1.56 -6.77 12.88
N GLU A 113 2.45 -5.79 12.89
CA GLU A 113 3.17 -5.46 14.10
C GLU A 113 2.37 -4.50 14.99
N SER A 114 1.51 -3.65 14.40
CA SER A 114 0.72 -2.66 15.14
C SER A 114 -0.72 -3.10 15.36
N LEU A 115 -1.34 -3.77 14.38
CA LEU A 115 -2.71 -4.28 14.52
C LEU A 115 -2.78 -5.77 14.91
N GLY A 116 -1.65 -6.48 14.93
CA GLY A 116 -1.63 -7.90 15.30
C GLY A 116 -2.28 -8.82 14.26
N LEU A 117 -2.43 -8.37 13.00
CA LEU A 117 -3.07 -9.18 11.97
C LEU A 117 -2.20 -10.39 11.57
N PRO A 118 -2.81 -11.53 11.24
CA PRO A 118 -2.10 -12.67 10.66
C PRO A 118 -1.35 -12.27 9.38
N ASP A 119 -0.19 -12.90 9.14
CA ASP A 119 0.66 -12.62 7.98
C ASP A 119 -0.12 -12.65 6.64
N GLU A 120 -0.97 -13.67 6.44
CA GLU A 120 -1.75 -13.83 5.21
C GLU A 120 -2.75 -12.67 4.99
N LEU A 121 -3.40 -12.21 6.05
CA LEU A 121 -4.36 -11.11 5.98
C LEU A 121 -3.64 -9.78 5.75
N ALA A 122 -2.52 -9.56 6.45
CA ALA A 122 -1.70 -8.38 6.27
C ALA A 122 -1.12 -8.26 4.85
N GLU A 123 -0.65 -9.37 4.27
CA GLU A 123 -0.22 -9.43 2.87
C GLU A 123 -1.36 -9.05 1.93
N LEU A 124 -2.53 -9.69 2.10
CA LEU A 124 -3.70 -9.47 1.25
C LEU A 124 -4.16 -8.01 1.28
N ASP A 125 -4.26 -7.42 2.47
CA ASP A 125 -4.78 -6.06 2.63
C ASP A 125 -3.76 -4.99 2.24
N ALA A 126 -2.48 -5.19 2.56
CA ALA A 126 -1.41 -4.31 2.08
C ALA A 126 -1.39 -4.25 0.54
N CYS A 127 -1.57 -5.40 -0.12
CA CYS A 127 -1.62 -5.50 -1.58
C CYS A 127 -2.79 -4.69 -2.20
N LYS A 128 -3.89 -4.52 -1.48
CA LYS A 128 -5.04 -3.72 -1.94
C LYS A 128 -4.75 -2.22 -1.89
N VAL A 129 -4.02 -1.76 -0.88
CA VAL A 129 -3.87 -0.32 -0.57
C VAL A 129 -2.58 0.31 -1.07
N GLU A 130 -1.54 -0.49 -1.33
CA GLU A 130 -0.18 -0.02 -1.68
C GLU A 130 -0.08 1.02 -2.80
N HIS A 131 -1.00 1.00 -3.76
CA HIS A 131 -0.98 1.84 -4.96
C HIS A 131 -2.01 2.97 -4.87
N LEU A 132 -2.75 3.03 -3.76
CA LEU A 132 -3.79 4.03 -3.47
C LEU A 132 -3.30 5.08 -2.47
N VAL A 133 -2.34 4.72 -1.63
CA VAL A 133 -1.84 5.58 -0.56
C VAL A 133 -0.79 6.55 -1.06
N SER A 134 -0.85 7.78 -0.55
CA SER A 134 0.09 8.85 -0.90
C SER A 134 1.51 8.52 -0.42
N ASP A 135 2.51 9.17 -1.03
CA ASP A 135 3.90 9.07 -0.58
C ASP A 135 4.07 9.64 0.84
N VAL A 136 3.37 10.72 1.17
CA VAL A 136 3.37 11.33 2.51
C VAL A 136 2.84 10.36 3.57
N THR A 137 1.76 9.64 3.27
CA THR A 137 1.22 8.60 4.17
C THR A 137 2.23 7.49 4.39
N ALA A 138 2.94 7.05 3.33
CA ALA A 138 3.96 6.03 3.43
C ALA A 138 5.14 6.48 4.31
N GLU A 139 5.62 7.71 4.13
CA GLU A 139 6.68 8.28 4.97
C GLU A 139 6.25 8.41 6.44
N ALA A 140 5.03 8.92 6.69
CA ALA A 140 4.49 9.00 8.04
C ALA A 140 4.38 7.62 8.71
N LEU A 141 3.99 6.60 7.94
CA LEU A 141 3.91 5.22 8.41
C LEU A 141 5.29 4.65 8.76
N ALA A 142 6.31 4.93 7.95
CA ALA A 142 7.69 4.54 8.24
C ALA A 142 8.19 5.18 9.55
N LEU A 143 7.98 6.49 9.72
CA LEU A 143 8.35 7.20 10.95
C LEU A 143 7.58 6.69 12.17
N PHE A 144 6.30 6.34 12.01
CA PHE A 144 5.51 5.71 13.06
C PHE A 144 6.10 4.36 13.48
N LEU A 145 6.44 3.50 12.52
CA LEU A 145 7.03 2.19 12.77
C LEU A 145 8.41 2.30 13.46
N GLU A 146 9.24 3.28 13.07
CA GLU A 146 10.55 3.52 13.69
C GLU A 146 10.47 4.00 15.14
N ARG A 147 9.47 4.82 15.47
CA ARG A 147 9.35 5.47 16.79
C ARG A 147 8.57 4.66 17.81
N ARG A 148 7.98 3.54 17.40
CA ARG A 148 7.00 2.84 18.20
C ARG A 148 7.64 2.20 19.45
N PRO A 149 7.16 2.51 20.67
CA PRO A 149 7.56 1.75 21.84
C PRO A 149 7.01 0.32 21.72
N ALA A 150 7.82 -0.67 22.12
CA ALA A 150 7.38 -2.06 22.21
C ALA A 150 6.46 -2.24 23.42
N ASP A 151 5.22 -1.73 23.33
CA ASP A 151 4.16 -2.11 24.28
C ASP A 151 3.61 -3.48 23.84
N ASP A 152 4.33 -4.52 24.28
CA ASP A 152 4.06 -5.90 23.90
C ASP A 152 2.72 -6.41 24.46
N GLU A 153 2.23 -5.84 25.56
CA GLU A 153 1.03 -6.30 26.26
C GLU A 153 -0.25 -5.84 25.54
N ALA A 154 -0.39 -4.53 25.28
CA ALA A 154 -1.52 -4.00 24.51
C ALA A 154 -1.61 -4.62 23.11
N ARG A 155 -0.44 -4.87 22.49
CA ARG A 155 -0.34 -5.56 21.20
C ARG A 155 -0.80 -7.02 21.28
N ALA A 156 -0.41 -7.75 22.32
CA ALA A 156 -0.81 -9.14 22.50
C ALA A 156 -2.32 -9.27 22.74
N GLU A 157 -2.92 -8.35 23.50
CA GLU A 157 -4.36 -8.29 23.72
C GLU A 157 -5.12 -8.03 22.40
N LEU A 158 -4.70 -7.02 21.64
CA LEU A 158 -5.30 -6.71 20.34
C LEU A 158 -5.18 -7.90 19.36
N ALA A 159 -4.01 -8.53 19.29
CA ALA A 159 -3.78 -9.69 18.43
C ALA A 159 -4.72 -10.86 18.78
N GLU A 160 -5.03 -11.07 20.06
CA GLU A 160 -5.98 -12.13 20.46
C GLU A 160 -7.42 -11.79 20.07
N GLN A 161 -7.84 -10.53 20.24
CA GLN A 161 -9.15 -10.06 19.78
C GLN A 161 -9.30 -10.22 18.26
N VAL A 162 -8.26 -9.92 17.49
CA VAL A 162 -8.22 -10.11 16.03
C VAL A 162 -8.42 -11.57 15.64
N LYS A 163 -7.76 -12.52 16.32
CA LYS A 163 -7.96 -13.96 16.03
C LYS A 163 -9.40 -14.41 16.28
N VAL A 164 -10.02 -13.92 17.35
CA VAL A 164 -11.44 -14.21 17.66
C VAL A 164 -12.35 -13.68 16.55
N LEU A 165 -12.09 -12.47 16.07
CA LEU A 165 -12.80 -11.87 14.94
C LEU A 165 -12.61 -12.69 13.65
N GLU A 166 -11.37 -13.02 13.30
CA GLU A 166 -11.06 -13.81 12.09
C GLU A 166 -11.77 -15.16 12.09
N LYS A 167 -11.74 -15.87 13.23
CA LYS A 167 -12.46 -17.15 13.40
C LYS A 167 -13.96 -16.98 13.21
N SER A 168 -14.54 -15.92 13.80
CA SER A 168 -15.96 -15.63 13.67
C SER A 168 -16.36 -15.33 12.22
N ILE A 169 -15.51 -14.60 11.48
CA ILE A 169 -15.71 -14.33 10.04
C ILE A 169 -15.64 -15.63 9.24
N LYS A 170 -14.62 -16.47 9.45
CA LYS A 170 -14.45 -17.76 8.77
C LYS A 170 -15.62 -18.73 8.99
N GLU A 171 -16.25 -18.67 10.16
CA GLU A 171 -17.42 -19.48 10.50
C GLU A 171 -18.74 -18.87 10.01
N GLY A 172 -18.70 -17.76 9.26
CA GLY A 172 -19.88 -17.07 8.75
C GLY A 172 -20.73 -16.43 9.85
N ARG A 173 -20.17 -16.24 11.06
CA ARG A 173 -20.89 -15.70 12.23
C ARG A 173 -20.87 -14.18 12.30
N VAL A 174 -20.21 -13.51 11.35
CA VAL A 174 -20.14 -12.04 11.24
C VAL A 174 -21.07 -11.58 10.13
N GLU A 175 -22.38 -11.73 10.34
CA GLU A 175 -23.40 -11.10 9.48
C GLU A 175 -23.59 -9.60 9.80
N THR A 176 -22.83 -9.05 10.74
CA THR A 176 -23.14 -7.77 11.41
C THR A 176 -22.00 -6.75 11.45
N PHE A 177 -21.06 -6.75 10.49
CA PHE A 177 -20.07 -5.65 10.38
C PHE A 177 -20.64 -4.45 9.57
N PRO A 178 -20.50 -3.21 10.07
CA PRO A 178 -20.01 -2.87 11.41
C PRO A 178 -21.07 -3.18 12.47
N CYS A 179 -20.64 -3.66 13.65
CA CYS A 179 -21.55 -3.78 14.78
C CYS A 179 -21.84 -2.39 15.35
N LYS A 180 -22.92 -2.25 16.12
CA LYS A 180 -23.35 -0.95 16.64
C LYS A 180 -22.25 -0.27 17.46
N GLU A 181 -21.49 -1.02 18.25
CA GLU A 181 -20.38 -0.49 19.05
C GLU A 181 -19.28 0.12 18.18
N ILE A 182 -18.95 -0.50 17.05
CA ILE A 182 -17.95 0.01 16.10
C ILE A 182 -18.49 1.23 15.35
N GLU A 183 -19.78 1.22 14.99
CA GLU A 183 -20.43 2.35 14.32
C GLU A 183 -20.53 3.59 15.26
N ASP A 184 -20.91 3.37 16.52
CA ASP A 184 -20.97 4.41 17.55
C ASP A 184 -19.57 4.99 17.83
N PHE A 185 -18.54 4.14 17.93
CA PHE A 185 -17.16 4.58 18.10
C PHE A 185 -16.64 5.37 16.90
N SER A 186 -16.93 4.92 15.68
CA SER A 186 -16.61 5.66 14.46
C SER A 186 -17.26 7.04 14.46
N SER A 187 -18.52 7.12 14.89
CA SER A 187 -19.26 8.39 14.99
C SER A 187 -18.66 9.33 16.05
N GLU A 188 -18.16 8.79 17.16
CA GLU A 188 -17.45 9.56 18.18
C GLU A 188 -16.14 10.15 17.66
N LEU A 189 -15.32 9.36 16.94
CA LEU A 189 -14.07 9.83 16.35
C LEU A 189 -14.29 11.00 15.39
N MET A 190 -15.31 10.90 14.53
CA MET A 190 -15.68 11.98 13.60
C MET A 190 -16.00 13.28 14.36
N ARG A 191 -16.79 13.17 15.43
CA ARG A 191 -17.18 14.32 16.25
C ARG A 191 -15.99 14.98 16.97
N LYS A 192 -14.99 14.20 17.40
CA LYS A 192 -13.76 14.73 18.01
C LYS A 192 -12.92 15.51 16.99
N ASN A 193 -12.74 14.96 15.80
CA ASN A 193 -11.98 15.64 14.74
C ASN A 193 -12.63 16.97 14.32
N GLU A 194 -13.96 17.05 14.27
CA GLU A 194 -14.69 18.29 13.98
C GLU A 194 -14.46 19.37 15.05
N LEU A 195 -14.41 18.98 16.33
CA LEU A 195 -14.17 19.91 17.43
C LEU A 195 -12.74 20.44 17.43
N GLU A 196 -11.74 19.59 17.17
CA GLU A 196 -10.33 19.99 17.10
C GLU A 196 -10.07 20.96 15.94
N ASN A 197 -10.70 20.73 14.79
CA ASN A 197 -10.58 21.63 13.63
C ASN A 197 -11.24 22.99 13.86
N ASN A 198 -12.39 23.05 14.57
CA ASN A 198 -13.07 24.32 14.85
C ASN A 198 -12.34 25.17 15.91
N THR A 199 -11.48 24.59 16.74
CA THR A 199 -10.69 25.34 17.74
C THR A 199 -9.45 26.03 17.18
N HIS A 200 -9.06 25.75 15.93
CA HIS A 200 -7.92 26.38 15.27
C HIS A 200 -8.27 27.63 14.45
N ASP A 201 -9.56 27.96 14.30
CA ASP A 201 -10.02 29.15 13.55
C ASP A 201 -10.26 30.39 14.44
N ASP A 202 -10.05 30.27 15.75
CA ASP A 202 -10.30 31.33 16.75
C ASP A 202 -9.01 31.93 17.39
N GLU A 203 -7.80 31.59 16.92
CA GLU A 203 -6.51 32.21 17.31
C GLU A 203 -5.82 32.93 16.13
#